data_AF-A0A413UDE6-F1
#
_entry.id   AF-A0A413UDE6-F1
#
_cell.length_a   1.000
_cell.length_b   1.000
_cell.length_c   1.000
_cell.angle_alpha   90.00
_cell.angle_beta   90.00
_cell.angle_gamma   90.00
#
_symmetry.space_group_name_H-M   'P 1'
#
loop_
_entity.id
_entity.type
_entity.pdbx_description
1 polymer ?
#
loop_
_entity_poly.entity_id
_entity_poly.type
_entity_poly.pdbx_seq_one_letter_code
_entity_poly.pdbx_strand_id
1 'polypeptide(L)'
;MMYFNNDIKIHNFKNESDFNSCLTCLLRTDSAQRWTNDLTSKNELFTLGDPTDTGVFRFKLDTRKSIKENFYKQWKQDINHLYFSRVECPRDDIFEWNENMHKEMQKIVKDMMCKHYYPILIIVHNDQPRDSCHFHMVLDYIDPDQ
;
A
#
# COMPACT_ATOMS: atom_id res chain seq x y z
N MET A 1 -21.68 -4.52 7.10
CA MET A 1 -21.46 -4.06 5.72
C MET A 1 -19.97 -4.14 5.44
N MET A 2 -19.57 -4.67 4.29
CA MET A 2 -18.15 -4.71 3.88
C MET A 2 -17.87 -3.50 2.99
N TYR A 3 -16.79 -2.80 3.27
CA TYR A 3 -16.33 -1.61 2.55
C TYR A 3 -15.42 -1.96 1.38
N PHE A 4 -14.71 -3.08 1.41
CA PHE A 4 -13.71 -3.44 0.40
C PHE A 4 -14.07 -4.73 -0.33
N ASN A 5 -13.53 -4.85 -1.56
CA ASN A 5 -13.69 -6.07 -2.34
C ASN A 5 -12.92 -7.24 -1.71
N ASN A 6 -13.58 -8.41 -1.67
CA ASN A 6 -12.95 -9.65 -1.19
C ASN A 6 -12.11 -10.36 -2.26
N ASP A 7 -12.38 -10.10 -3.54
CA ASP A 7 -11.59 -10.64 -4.65
C ASP A 7 -10.38 -9.73 -4.91
N ILE A 8 -9.33 -9.96 -4.12
CA ILE A 8 -8.12 -9.16 -4.15
C ILE A 8 -7.18 -9.68 -5.22
N LYS A 9 -6.95 -8.85 -6.24
CA LYS A 9 -5.97 -9.13 -7.28
C LYS A 9 -4.55 -8.91 -6.77
N ILE A 10 -3.67 -9.83 -7.10
CA ILE A 10 -2.25 -9.83 -6.77
C ILE A 10 -1.46 -9.79 -8.08
N HIS A 11 -0.50 -8.89 -8.16
CA HIS A 11 0.29 -8.64 -9.36
C HIS A 11 1.78 -8.78 -9.06
N ASN A 12 2.52 -9.41 -9.97
CA ASN A 12 3.98 -9.52 -9.87
C ASN A 12 4.62 -8.23 -10.39
N PHE A 13 5.77 -7.87 -9.84
CA PHE A 13 6.64 -6.88 -10.47
C PHE A 13 7.41 -7.50 -11.62
N LYS A 14 7.52 -6.77 -12.74
CA LYS A 14 8.23 -7.28 -13.93
C LYS A 14 9.74 -7.19 -13.82
N ASN A 15 10.25 -6.17 -13.12
CA ASN A 15 11.67 -5.87 -12.93
C ASN A 15 11.86 -4.73 -11.92
N GLU A 16 13.13 -4.39 -11.63
CA GLU A 16 13.52 -3.27 -10.76
C GLU A 16 12.91 -1.92 -11.15
N SER A 17 12.81 -1.63 -12.45
CA SER A 17 12.22 -0.36 -12.91
C SER A 17 10.74 -0.29 -12.59
N ASP A 18 10.01 -1.38 -12.81
CA ASP A 18 8.57 -1.50 -12.51
C ASP A 18 8.31 -1.31 -11.01
N PHE A 19 9.11 -1.96 -10.16
CA PHE A 19 9.04 -1.81 -8.70
C PHE A 19 9.33 -0.36 -8.25
N ASN A 20 10.40 0.26 -8.75
CA ASN A 20 10.74 1.64 -8.42
C ASN A 20 9.67 2.65 -8.90
N SER A 21 9.09 2.41 -10.08
CA SER A 21 7.97 3.20 -10.60
C SER A 21 6.73 3.04 -9.72
N CYS A 22 6.40 1.82 -9.28
CA CYS A 22 5.32 1.57 -8.33
C CYS A 22 5.54 2.37 -7.04
N LEU A 23 6.72 2.26 -6.41
CA LEU A 23 7.04 3.02 -5.19
C LEU A 23 6.96 4.54 -5.40
N THR A 24 7.34 5.04 -6.58
CA THR A 24 7.21 6.46 -6.94
C THR A 24 5.74 6.91 -6.92
N CYS A 25 4.85 6.11 -7.50
CA CYS A 25 3.43 6.37 -7.52
C CYS A 25 2.81 6.27 -6.12
N LEU A 26 3.17 5.22 -5.36
CA LEU A 26 2.63 4.94 -4.04
C LEU A 26 3.03 6.00 -3.01
N LEU A 27 4.30 6.39 -2.97
CA LEU A 27 4.80 7.41 -2.04
C LEU A 27 4.70 8.83 -2.61
N ARG A 28 4.10 8.99 -3.80
CA ARG A 28 3.87 10.28 -4.47
C ARG A 28 5.16 11.09 -4.65
N THR A 29 6.29 10.45 -4.95
CA THR A 29 7.61 11.11 -4.96
C THR A 29 8.02 11.64 -6.34
N ASP A 30 7.13 11.55 -7.33
CA ASP A 30 7.34 12.11 -8.67
C ASP A 30 7.71 13.60 -8.58
N SER A 31 8.72 14.03 -9.32
CA SER A 31 9.24 15.41 -9.21
C SER A 31 8.21 16.46 -9.60
N ALA A 32 7.30 16.14 -10.53
CA ALA A 32 6.21 17.01 -10.93
C ALA A 32 5.02 16.96 -9.96
N GLN A 33 5.06 16.11 -8.92
CA GLN A 33 4.03 15.97 -7.89
C GLN A 33 2.60 15.84 -8.50
N ARG A 34 2.50 15.20 -9.68
CA ARG A 34 1.30 15.22 -10.54
C ARG A 34 0.04 14.68 -9.88
N TRP A 35 0.20 13.79 -8.91
CA TRP A 35 -0.89 13.09 -8.22
C TRP A 35 -1.09 13.58 -6.78
N THR A 36 -0.65 14.80 -6.48
CA THR A 36 -0.73 15.36 -5.13
C THR A 36 -1.72 16.51 -5.03
N ASN A 37 -2.32 16.66 -3.86
CA ASN A 37 -3.16 17.79 -3.48
C ASN A 37 -2.98 18.08 -1.98
N ASP A 38 -3.79 18.97 -1.42
CA ASP A 38 -3.72 19.38 -0.01
C ASP A 38 -3.89 18.21 0.97
N LEU A 39 -4.47 17.09 0.53
CA LEU A 39 -4.69 15.89 1.33
C LEU A 39 -3.54 14.87 1.23
N THR A 40 -2.56 15.03 0.34
CA THR A 40 -1.40 14.11 0.24
C THR A 40 -0.62 14.02 1.55
N SER A 41 -0.58 15.11 2.33
CA SER A 41 0.03 15.12 3.66
C SER A 41 -0.72 14.25 4.69
N LYS A 42 -1.96 13.83 4.38
CA LYS A 42 -2.83 12.96 5.17
C LYS A 42 -2.85 11.52 4.67
N ASN A 43 -2.06 11.18 3.65
CA ASN A 43 -1.86 9.77 3.29
C ASN A 43 -1.21 9.04 4.46
N GLU A 44 -1.53 7.76 4.58
CA GLU A 44 -1.06 6.92 5.68
C GLU A 44 -0.19 5.82 5.11
N LEU A 45 0.92 5.55 5.78
CA LEU A 45 1.86 4.49 5.45
C LEU A 45 1.96 3.56 6.64
N PHE A 46 1.98 2.25 6.39
CA PHE A 46 2.23 1.22 7.38
C PHE A 46 3.35 0.31 6.86
N THR A 47 4.44 0.19 7.60
CA THR A 47 5.51 -0.77 7.33
C THR A 47 5.46 -1.82 8.43
N LEU A 48 5.17 -3.07 8.10
CA LEU A 48 4.84 -4.07 9.13
C LEU A 48 6.05 -4.93 9.49
N GLY A 49 6.16 -5.20 10.80
CA GLY A 49 6.88 -6.34 11.40
C GLY A 49 5.94 -7.19 12.26
N ASP A 50 4.94 -6.55 12.93
CA ASP A 50 3.81 -7.17 13.61
C ASP A 50 2.50 -6.77 12.91
N PRO A 51 1.67 -7.72 12.43
CA PRO A 51 0.42 -7.45 11.70
C PRO A 51 -0.69 -6.78 12.53
N THR A 52 -0.49 -6.59 13.84
CA THR A 52 -1.37 -5.83 14.72
C THR A 52 -0.92 -4.40 14.96
N ASP A 53 0.35 -4.08 14.64
CA ASP A 53 0.92 -2.75 14.82
C ASP A 53 0.71 -1.90 13.55
N THR A 54 -0.49 -1.33 13.42
CA THR A 54 -0.81 -0.41 12.35
C THR A 54 -0.66 1.04 12.83
N GLY A 55 0.50 1.66 12.56
CA GLY A 55 0.76 3.07 12.84
C GLY A 55 0.43 4.01 11.66
N VAL A 56 -0.31 5.08 11.92
CA VAL A 56 -0.60 6.14 10.92
C VAL A 56 0.60 7.08 10.81
N PHE A 57 1.31 7.04 9.69
CA PHE A 57 2.38 8.00 9.45
C PHE A 57 2.06 9.01 8.35
N ARG A 58 2.03 10.29 8.75
CA ARG A 58 1.87 11.45 7.86
C ARG A 58 3.24 12.01 7.50
N PHE A 59 3.58 12.06 6.21
CA PHE A 59 4.94 12.40 5.77
C PHE A 59 5.02 13.59 4.80
N LYS A 60 6.03 14.45 5.02
CA LYS A 60 6.45 15.47 4.06
C LYS A 60 7.16 14.84 2.86
N LEU A 61 7.27 15.57 1.74
CA LEU A 61 7.86 15.07 0.50
C LEU A 61 9.27 14.48 0.68
N ASP A 62 10.17 15.18 1.39
CA ASP A 62 11.53 14.67 1.57
C ASP A 62 11.58 13.39 2.39
N THR A 63 10.69 13.26 3.39
CA THR A 63 10.51 12.02 4.14
C THR A 63 9.99 10.90 3.23
N ARG A 64 8.99 11.18 2.38
CA ARG A 64 8.46 10.22 1.40
C ARG A 64 9.54 9.74 0.43
N LYS A 65 10.40 10.65 -0.06
CA LYS A 65 11.56 10.33 -0.91
C LYS A 65 12.56 9.45 -0.16
N SER A 66 12.91 9.79 1.09
CA SER A 66 13.84 8.98 1.88
C SER A 66 13.30 7.58 2.16
N ILE A 67 12.01 7.46 2.50
CA ILE A 67 11.35 6.17 2.73
C ILE A 67 11.40 5.34 1.46
N LYS A 68 11.02 5.93 0.31
CA LYS A 68 11.08 5.26 -0.99
C LYS A 68 12.47 4.70 -1.27
N GLU A 69 13.51 5.53 -1.15
CA GLU A 69 14.87 5.12 -1.48
C GLU A 69 15.39 4.02 -0.54
N ASN A 70 15.07 4.11 0.75
CA ASN A 70 15.44 3.07 1.71
C ASN A 70 14.72 1.75 1.41
N PHE A 71 13.41 1.81 1.16
CA PHE A 71 12.60 0.63 0.84
C PHE A 71 13.04 -0.01 -0.47
N TYR A 72 13.27 0.79 -1.52
CA TYR A 72 13.78 0.30 -2.80
C TYR A 72 15.13 -0.41 -2.64
N LYS A 73 16.09 0.21 -1.91
CA LYS A 73 17.40 -0.40 -1.68
C LYS A 73 17.33 -1.71 -0.90
N GLN A 74 16.42 -1.79 0.08
CA GLN A 74 16.23 -2.98 0.90
C GLN A 74 15.69 -4.15 0.06
N TRP A 75 14.75 -3.89 -0.84
CA TRP A 75 13.94 -4.94 -1.47
C TRP A 75 14.25 -5.21 -2.95
N LYS A 76 15.08 -4.38 -3.60
CA LYS A 76 15.33 -4.50 -5.05
C LYS A 76 15.95 -5.83 -5.49
N GLN A 77 16.62 -6.56 -4.59
CA GLN A 77 17.25 -7.85 -4.91
C GLN A 77 16.23 -9.00 -4.83
N ASP A 78 15.12 -8.82 -4.13
CA ASP A 78 14.12 -9.86 -3.84
C ASP A 78 12.83 -9.69 -4.65
N ILE A 79 12.85 -8.84 -5.70
CA ILE A 79 11.65 -8.45 -6.47
C ILE A 79 10.85 -9.63 -7.00
N ASN A 80 11.50 -10.76 -7.32
CA ASN A 80 10.82 -11.94 -7.82
C ASN A 80 9.86 -12.57 -6.80
N HIS A 81 10.02 -12.25 -5.52
CA HIS A 81 9.18 -12.71 -4.41
C HIS A 81 8.22 -11.61 -3.95
N LEU A 82 8.28 -10.43 -4.58
CA LEU A 82 7.43 -9.29 -4.25
C LEU A 82 6.23 -9.18 -5.17
N TYR A 83 5.12 -8.79 -4.55
CA TYR A 83 3.83 -8.65 -5.19
C TYR A 83 3.18 -7.33 -4.81
N PHE A 84 2.25 -6.90 -5.64
CA PHE A 84 1.49 -5.69 -5.46
C PHE A 84 0.00 -5.98 -5.51
N SER A 85 -0.75 -5.30 -4.64
CA SER A 85 -2.21 -5.33 -4.68
C SER A 85 -2.77 -3.93 -4.42
N ARG A 86 -3.86 -3.62 -5.11
CA ARG A 86 -4.67 -2.42 -4.89
C ARG A 86 -6.09 -2.87 -4.56
N VAL A 87 -6.57 -2.47 -3.40
CA VAL A 87 -7.88 -2.88 -2.88
C VAL A 87 -8.81 -1.67 -2.88
N GLU A 88 -9.84 -1.74 -3.72
CA GLU A 88 -10.83 -0.69 -3.92
C GLU A 88 -12.05 -0.86 -3.00
N CYS A 89 -12.59 0.26 -2.54
CA CYS A 89 -13.96 0.36 -2.07
C CYS A 89 -14.88 0.43 -3.31
N PRO A 90 -15.84 -0.50 -3.49
CA PRO A 90 -16.71 -0.51 -4.67
C PRO A 90 -17.78 0.59 -4.64
N ARG A 91 -17.90 1.31 -3.51
CA ARG A 91 -18.81 2.44 -3.36
C ARG A 91 -18.09 3.73 -3.71
N ASP A 92 -18.66 4.46 -4.66
CA ASP A 92 -18.20 5.76 -5.14
C ASP A 92 -18.58 6.92 -4.20
N ASP A 93 -19.45 6.69 -3.22
CA ASP A 93 -19.88 7.70 -2.24
C ASP A 93 -19.09 7.67 -0.91
N ILE A 94 -18.08 6.81 -0.80
CA ILE A 94 -17.22 6.69 0.38
C ILE A 94 -15.80 7.13 0.04
N PHE A 95 -15.38 8.23 0.67
CA PHE A 95 -14.07 8.85 0.39
C PHE A 95 -13.18 8.93 1.62
N GLU A 96 -13.77 9.15 2.80
CA GLU A 96 -13.03 9.30 4.04
C GLU A 96 -12.91 7.96 4.77
N TRP A 97 -11.69 7.61 5.14
CA TRP A 97 -11.41 6.41 5.93
C TRP A 97 -11.95 6.56 7.35
N ASN A 98 -12.67 5.55 7.82
CA ASN A 98 -13.16 5.46 9.20
C ASN A 98 -12.62 4.22 9.91
N GLU A 99 -12.86 4.10 11.22
CA GLU A 99 -12.35 3.00 12.05
C GLU A 99 -12.76 1.61 11.53
N ASN A 100 -13.98 1.46 10.99
CA ASN A 100 -14.44 0.18 10.47
C ASN A 100 -13.70 -0.23 9.19
N MET A 101 -13.35 0.74 8.34
CA MET A 101 -12.54 0.49 7.14
C MET A 101 -11.13 0.04 7.50
N HIS A 102 -10.53 0.64 8.54
CA HIS A 102 -9.24 0.18 9.06
C HIS A 102 -9.32 -1.26 9.61
N LYS A 103 -10.37 -1.59 10.37
CA LYS A 103 -10.60 -2.97 10.86
C LYS A 103 -10.76 -3.97 9.72
N GLU A 104 -11.44 -3.58 8.64
CA GLU A 104 -11.62 -4.41 7.47
C GLU A 104 -10.31 -4.60 6.68
N MET A 105 -9.53 -3.53 6.51
CA MET A 105 -8.17 -3.61 5.96
C MET A 105 -7.29 -4.57 6.78
N GLN A 106 -7.33 -4.49 8.11
CA GLN A 106 -6.59 -5.40 8.98
C GLN A 106 -7.03 -6.87 8.82
N LYS A 107 -8.33 -7.12 8.63
CA LYS A 107 -8.83 -8.46 8.35
C LYS A 107 -8.30 -8.97 7.00
N ILE A 108 -8.36 -8.14 5.97
CA ILE A 108 -7.82 -8.45 4.63
C ILE A 108 -6.33 -8.80 4.72
N VAL A 109 -5.55 -8.00 5.44
CA VAL A 109 -4.12 -8.25 5.68
C VAL A 109 -3.90 -9.61 6.33
N LYS A 110 -4.66 -9.96 7.38
CA LYS A 110 -4.57 -11.27 8.03
C LYS A 110 -4.93 -12.42 7.07
N ASP A 111 -5.96 -12.23 6.25
CA ASP A 111 -6.38 -13.23 5.25
C ASP A 111 -5.29 -13.44 4.19
N MET A 112 -4.58 -12.38 3.79
CA MET A 112 -3.43 -12.47 2.87
C MET A 112 -2.25 -13.22 3.49
N MET A 113 -1.95 -12.95 4.76
CA MET A 113 -0.88 -13.66 5.49
C MET A 113 -1.18 -15.14 5.67
N CYS A 114 -2.45 -15.52 5.88
CA CYS A 114 -2.86 -16.93 5.91
C CYS A 114 -2.65 -17.65 4.56
N LYS A 115 -2.52 -16.89 3.47
CA LYS A 115 -2.18 -17.38 2.12
C LYS A 115 -0.69 -17.18 1.80
N HIS A 116 0.13 -16.93 2.82
CA HIS A 116 1.58 -16.72 2.72
C HIS A 116 2.04 -15.43 2.02
N TYR A 117 1.14 -14.45 1.86
CA TYR A 117 1.48 -13.11 1.39
C TYR A 117 1.60 -12.15 2.57
N TYR A 118 2.83 -11.79 2.92
CA TYR A 118 3.15 -10.95 4.06
C TYR A 118 3.31 -9.49 3.63
N PRO A 119 2.46 -8.56 4.11
CA PRO A 119 2.60 -7.16 3.74
C PRO A 119 3.86 -6.54 4.34
N ILE A 120 4.68 -5.98 3.46
CA ILE A 120 5.90 -5.24 3.84
C ILE A 120 5.67 -3.72 3.72
N LEU A 121 4.67 -3.30 2.95
CA LEU A 121 4.24 -1.92 2.80
C LEU A 121 2.73 -1.86 2.60
N ILE A 122 2.02 -1.01 3.33
CA ILE A 122 0.62 -0.68 3.09
C ILE A 122 0.47 0.83 3.00
N ILE A 123 -0.25 1.32 1.99
CA ILE A 123 -0.47 2.75 1.79
C ILE A 123 -1.94 3.05 1.57
N VAL A 124 -2.47 3.95 2.38
CA VAL A 124 -3.79 4.54 2.23
C VAL A 124 -3.65 5.90 1.56
N HIS A 125 -4.33 6.09 0.43
CA HIS A 125 -4.37 7.37 -0.28
C HIS A 125 -5.67 8.12 0.07
N ASN A 126 -5.53 9.23 0.78
CA ASN A 126 -6.60 10.19 1.05
C ASN A 126 -6.59 11.36 0.04
N ASP A 127 -5.66 11.34 -0.91
CA ASP A 127 -5.38 12.41 -1.87
C ASP A 127 -5.97 12.18 -3.26
N GLN A 128 -6.84 11.20 -3.40
CA GLN A 128 -7.49 10.90 -4.67
C GLN A 128 -8.71 11.79 -4.87
N PRO A 129 -9.15 12.00 -6.13
CA PRO A 129 -10.40 12.70 -6.42
C PRO A 129 -11.55 12.07 -5.62
N ARG A 130 -12.60 12.86 -5.37
CA ARG A 130 -13.91 12.31 -4.99
C ARG A 130 -14.19 11.19 -6.00
N ASP A 131 -14.43 9.98 -5.49
CA ASP A 131 -15.00 8.77 -6.14
C ASP A 131 -14.17 7.50 -5.95
N SER A 132 -13.06 7.52 -5.20
CA SER A 132 -12.35 6.27 -4.87
C SER A 132 -11.67 6.29 -3.50
N CYS A 133 -12.11 5.38 -2.63
CA CYS A 133 -11.36 4.99 -1.44
C CYS A 133 -10.62 3.68 -1.72
N HIS A 134 -9.31 3.65 -1.49
CA HIS A 134 -8.52 2.43 -1.66
C HIS A 134 -7.26 2.43 -0.81
N PHE A 135 -6.67 1.25 -0.69
CA PHE A 135 -5.33 1.08 -0.16
C PHE A 135 -4.52 0.17 -1.07
N HIS A 136 -3.20 0.29 -0.95
CA HIS A 136 -2.23 -0.49 -1.68
C HIS A 136 -1.45 -1.37 -0.72
N MET A 137 -1.04 -2.55 -1.16
CA MET A 137 -0.13 -3.43 -0.44
C MET A 137 1.02 -3.81 -1.35
N VAL A 138 2.25 -3.73 -0.82
CA VAL A 138 3.39 -4.49 -1.31
C VAL A 138 3.56 -5.68 -0.37
N LEU A 139 3.60 -6.87 -0.96
CA LEU A 139 3.57 -8.15 -0.26
C LEU A 139 4.84 -8.93 -0.61
N ASP A 140 5.38 -9.64 0.35
CA ASP A 140 6.41 -10.67 0.17
C ASP A 140 5.75 -12.04 0.26
N TYR A 141 5.98 -12.90 -0.73
CA TYR A 141 5.47 -14.27 -0.72
C TYR A 141 6.51 -15.21 -0.14
N ILE A 142 6.16 -15.84 0.98
CA ILE A 142 7.02 -16.82 1.65
C ILE A 142 6.46 -18.21 1.37
N ASP A 143 7.12 -18.96 0.50
CA ASP A 143 6.71 -20.32 0.18
C ASP A 143 6.66 -21.18 1.47
N PRO A 144 5.51 -21.78 1.84
CA PRO A 144 5.40 -22.61 3.04
C PRO A 144 6.29 -23.86 3.01
N ASP A 145 6.73 -24.30 1.83
CA ASP A 145 7.55 -25.48 1.66
C ASP A 145 9.06 -25.18 1.60
N GLN A 146 9.46 -23.90 1.76
CA GLN A 146 10.87 -23.48 1.88
C GLN A 146 11.42 -23.53 3.32
#